data_AF-A0A9D5Z3K5-F1
#
_entry.id   AF-A0A9D5Z3K5-F1
#
_cell.length_a   1.000
_cell.length_b   1.000
_cell.length_c   1.000
_cell.angle_alpha   90.00
_cell.angle_beta   90.00
_cell.angle_gamma   90.00
#
_symmetry.space_group_name_H-M   'P 1'
#
loop_
_entity.id
_entity.type
_entity.pdbx_description
1 polymer ?
#
loop_
_entity_poly.entity_id
_entity_poly.type
_entity_poly.pdbx_seq_one_letter_code
_entity_poly.pdbx_strand_id
1 'polypeptide(L)'
;MRSKIPEISERASIDDLNVYSLASALVYCSKSCFIKQPTQMRTALSMFNDSSAVLSVLLKGGYVTAAGRLAGAFRNIGRKLLADNIIKGMDVADYKIKEQDPFIDKSVVEFGRRETSPYSNRICLMWANLRQTVIDSFPEINHVSDIESYMTEVEDKYVTDAYHSLSIEGYRVTYELIDLVRSGNWDPEQSDASHKHLDAMAAKGYRDAFMQVKKAVQRVLEGENSGEVLEQVHSDWYFALFGSSVAAGIISPVDLAGYRSGSVFIRKSMHTPPNQEAVRDMMPTLFDLIMEEENAAVRVVLGHFIFVYIHPYFDGNGRMGRFIMNLMMASGGHPWVIIPVERRDEYMQALETASVSGDIKPFTEFIASLL
;
A
#
# COMPACT_ATOMS: atom_id res chain seq x y z
N MET A 1 37.35 13.43 -13.08
CA MET A 1 37.86 12.64 -11.92
C MET A 1 37.25 11.25 -11.99
N ARG A 2 38.05 10.18 -12.07
CA ARG A 2 37.54 8.83 -11.79
C ARG A 2 37.35 8.74 -10.28
N SER A 3 36.11 8.55 -9.81
CA SER A 3 35.84 8.32 -8.40
C SER A 3 36.61 7.08 -7.93
N LYS A 4 37.27 7.16 -6.76
CA LYS A 4 37.94 5.99 -6.17
C LYS A 4 36.88 4.92 -5.88
N ILE A 5 37.25 3.66 -6.09
CA ILE A 5 36.40 2.53 -5.70
C ILE A 5 36.30 2.55 -4.17
N PRO A 6 35.09 2.40 -3.58
CA PRO A 6 34.90 2.45 -2.12
C PRO A 6 35.75 1.40 -1.41
N GLU A 7 36.16 1.64 -0.18
CA GLU A 7 36.85 0.61 0.60
C GLU A 7 35.88 -0.54 0.97
N ILE A 8 36.42 -1.72 1.29
CA ILE A 8 35.58 -2.90 1.61
C ILE A 8 34.62 -2.59 2.77
N SER A 9 35.05 -1.82 3.78
CA SER A 9 34.20 -1.41 4.92
C SER A 9 33.04 -0.49 4.53
N GLU A 10 33.06 0.08 3.33
CA GLU A 10 32.03 0.99 2.81
C GLU A 10 31.12 0.31 1.78
N ARG A 11 31.31 -0.99 1.55
CA ARG A 11 30.53 -1.79 0.60
C ARG A 11 29.52 -2.68 1.34
N ALA A 12 28.42 -2.95 0.67
CA ALA A 12 27.49 -4.03 0.99
C ALA A 12 27.23 -4.84 -0.28
N SER A 13 26.75 -6.07 -0.13
CA SER A 13 26.32 -6.92 -1.24
C SER A 13 24.81 -7.08 -1.18
N ILE A 14 24.13 -6.82 -2.30
CA ILE A 14 22.69 -7.05 -2.48
C ILE A 14 22.55 -7.77 -3.82
N ASP A 15 22.03 -9.00 -3.81
CA ASP A 15 21.83 -9.81 -5.02
C ASP A 15 23.07 -9.85 -5.93
N ASP A 16 24.24 -10.16 -5.33
CA ASP A 16 25.56 -10.19 -5.97
C ASP A 16 26.07 -8.85 -6.52
N LEU A 17 25.32 -7.75 -6.32
CA LEU A 17 25.76 -6.39 -6.65
C LEU A 17 26.53 -5.77 -5.49
N ASN A 18 27.70 -5.22 -5.80
CA ASN A 18 28.46 -4.39 -4.85
C ASN A 18 27.87 -2.98 -4.83
N VAL A 19 27.27 -2.61 -3.71
CA VAL A 19 26.71 -1.29 -3.46
C VAL A 19 27.43 -0.60 -2.31
N TYR A 20 27.25 0.72 -2.16
CA TYR A 20 27.67 1.37 -0.93
C TYR A 20 26.84 0.85 0.25
N SER A 21 27.48 0.70 1.41
CA SER A 21 26.76 0.50 2.67
C SER A 21 25.77 1.66 2.88
N LEU A 22 24.65 1.40 3.55
CA LEU A 22 23.65 2.43 3.80
C LEU A 22 24.24 3.66 4.52
N ALA A 23 25.12 3.43 5.49
CA ALA A 23 25.83 4.49 6.21
C ALA A 23 26.68 5.34 5.26
N SER A 24 27.49 4.70 4.41
CA SER A 24 28.32 5.40 3.41
C SER A 24 27.46 6.17 2.41
N ALA A 25 26.38 5.56 1.91
CA ALA A 25 25.46 6.19 0.99
C ALA A 25 24.84 7.47 1.60
N LEU A 26 24.40 7.43 2.86
CA LEU A 26 23.86 8.60 3.57
C LEU A 26 24.90 9.70 3.83
N VAL A 27 26.15 9.33 4.12
CA VAL A 27 27.23 10.30 4.31
C VAL A 27 27.57 11.00 2.99
N TYR A 28 27.65 10.26 1.89
CA TYR A 28 28.01 10.79 0.58
C TYR A 28 26.86 11.44 -0.18
N CYS A 29 25.60 11.17 0.18
CA CYS A 29 24.47 11.79 -0.47
C CYS A 29 24.45 13.31 -0.26
N SER A 30 23.98 14.03 -1.28
CA SER A 30 23.87 15.49 -1.19
C SER A 30 22.64 15.90 -0.38
N LYS A 31 22.63 17.14 0.12
CA LYS A 31 21.44 17.76 0.73
C LYS A 31 20.20 17.68 -0.20
N SER A 32 20.40 17.75 -1.52
CA SER A 32 19.30 17.70 -2.48
C SER A 32 18.48 16.40 -2.40
N CYS A 33 19.05 15.30 -1.94
CA CYS A 33 18.32 14.03 -1.81
C CYS A 33 17.24 14.11 -0.72
N PHE A 34 17.55 14.74 0.43
CA PHE A 34 16.60 14.95 1.53
C PHE A 34 15.44 15.87 1.15
N ILE A 35 15.68 16.82 0.24
CA ILE A 35 14.68 17.75 -0.27
C ILE A 35 13.79 17.07 -1.31
N LYS A 36 14.39 16.36 -2.29
CA LYS A 36 13.67 15.78 -3.42
C LYS A 36 13.00 14.45 -3.11
N GLN A 37 13.49 13.73 -2.11
CA GLN A 37 13.07 12.37 -1.78
C GLN A 37 12.93 12.19 -0.26
N PRO A 38 12.10 13.02 0.42
CA PRO A 38 12.04 13.03 1.88
C PRO A 38 11.61 11.67 2.46
N THR A 39 10.61 11.00 1.86
CA THR A 39 10.14 9.67 2.30
C THR A 39 11.25 8.62 2.23
N GLN A 40 11.99 8.56 1.13
CA GLN A 40 13.09 7.61 0.96
C GLN A 40 14.21 7.88 1.97
N MET A 41 14.56 9.15 2.19
CA MET A 41 15.61 9.53 3.14
C MET A 41 15.21 9.27 4.58
N ARG A 42 13.96 9.55 4.98
CA ARG A 42 13.43 9.23 6.32
C ARG A 42 13.38 7.71 6.54
N THR A 43 12.95 6.95 5.53
CA THR A 43 12.97 5.47 5.57
C THR A 43 14.40 4.94 5.74
N ALA A 44 15.36 5.45 4.97
CA ALA A 44 16.77 5.04 5.11
C ALA A 44 17.34 5.35 6.50
N LEU A 45 17.00 6.51 7.06
CA LEU A 45 17.42 6.89 8.41
C LEU A 45 16.74 6.03 9.50
N SER A 46 15.49 5.61 9.31
CA SER A 46 14.77 4.80 10.31
C SER A 46 15.35 3.40 10.48
N MET A 47 16.12 2.91 9.50
CA MET A 47 16.82 1.61 9.54
C MET A 47 17.97 1.57 10.56
N PHE A 48 18.39 2.71 11.14
CA PHE A 48 19.48 2.75 12.11
C PHE A 48 18.98 2.65 13.55
N ASN A 49 19.50 1.65 14.27
CA ASN A 49 19.26 1.46 15.71
C ASN A 49 20.22 2.28 16.57
N ASP A 50 21.41 2.58 16.05
CA ASP A 50 22.45 3.35 16.71
C ASP A 50 23.30 4.12 15.68
N SER A 51 24.19 4.97 16.18
CA SER A 51 25.00 5.87 15.36
C SER A 51 26.32 5.28 14.86
N SER A 52 26.70 4.06 15.27
CA SER A 52 28.09 3.54 15.13
C SER A 52 28.53 3.44 13.68
N ALA A 53 27.69 2.85 12.81
CA ALA A 53 28.01 2.69 11.40
C ALA A 53 28.18 4.05 10.69
N VAL A 54 27.28 5.01 10.96
CA VAL A 54 27.35 6.36 10.38
C VAL A 54 28.55 7.12 10.92
N LEU A 55 28.72 7.13 12.25
CA LEU A 55 29.80 7.85 12.93
C LEU A 55 31.18 7.32 12.51
N SER A 56 31.33 6.01 12.30
CA SER A 56 32.57 5.41 11.81
C SER A 56 32.99 6.00 10.45
N VAL A 57 32.04 6.13 9.51
CA VAL A 57 32.32 6.70 8.17
C VAL A 57 32.62 8.20 8.28
N LEU A 58 31.88 8.92 9.12
CA LEU A 58 32.08 10.36 9.34
C LEU A 58 33.47 10.66 9.92
N LEU A 59 33.90 9.91 10.95
CA LEU A 59 35.20 10.09 11.61
C LEU A 59 36.36 9.76 10.68
N LYS A 60 36.26 8.65 9.93
CA LYS A 60 37.30 8.23 9.00
C LYS A 60 37.60 9.28 7.93
N GLY A 61 36.58 9.99 7.46
CA GLY A 61 36.72 11.02 6.43
C GLY A 61 36.75 12.46 6.94
N GLY A 62 36.59 12.70 8.24
CA GLY A 62 36.46 14.05 8.81
C GLY A 62 35.30 14.85 8.21
N TYR A 63 34.17 14.21 7.89
CA TYR A 63 33.07 14.81 7.12
C TYR A 63 32.15 15.72 7.96
N VAL A 64 32.66 16.87 8.41
CA VAL A 64 31.96 17.83 9.29
C VAL A 64 30.57 18.23 8.78
N THR A 65 30.46 18.61 7.50
CA THR A 65 29.20 19.05 6.91
C THR A 65 28.17 17.92 6.82
N ALA A 66 28.61 16.70 6.49
CA ALA A 66 27.73 15.54 6.44
C ALA A 66 27.26 15.15 7.85
N ALA A 67 28.14 15.25 8.85
CA ALA A 67 27.80 14.96 10.24
C ALA A 67 26.73 15.92 10.78
N GLY A 68 26.87 17.23 10.55
CA GLY A 68 25.86 18.21 10.92
C GLY A 68 24.52 18.01 10.24
N ARG A 69 24.56 17.63 8.96
CA ARG A 69 23.38 17.27 8.17
C ARG A 69 22.66 16.04 8.74
N LEU A 70 23.40 14.96 8.98
CA LEU A 70 22.82 13.70 9.44
C LEU A 70 22.33 13.78 10.88
N ALA A 71 23.02 14.54 11.75
CA ALA A 71 22.51 14.81 13.10
C ALA A 71 21.15 15.52 13.05
N GLY A 72 21.02 16.58 12.24
CA GLY A 72 19.74 17.26 12.02
C GLY A 72 18.67 16.34 11.43
N ALA A 73 19.05 15.50 10.46
CA ALA A 73 18.15 14.54 9.82
C ALA A 73 17.64 13.45 10.78
N PHE A 74 18.51 12.88 11.63
CA PHE A 74 18.09 11.92 12.65
C PHE A 74 17.18 12.58 13.69
N ARG A 75 17.44 13.85 14.05
CA ARG A 75 16.57 14.59 14.96
C ARG A 75 15.19 14.86 14.34
N ASN A 76 15.12 15.13 13.04
CA ASN A 76 13.87 15.30 12.29
C ASN A 76 12.94 14.10 12.40
N ILE A 77 13.50 12.88 12.42
CA ILE A 77 12.73 11.62 12.50
C ILE A 77 12.61 11.08 13.94
N GLY A 78 12.82 11.92 14.95
CA GLY A 78 12.69 11.54 16.37
C GLY A 78 13.86 10.76 16.97
N ARG A 79 14.93 10.46 16.19
CA ARG A 79 16.11 9.69 16.65
C ARG A 79 17.14 10.58 17.36
N LYS A 80 16.70 11.31 18.41
CA LYS A 80 17.50 12.30 19.14
C LYS A 80 18.83 11.73 19.68
N LEU A 81 18.81 10.52 20.24
CA LEU A 81 20.01 9.89 20.80
C LEU A 81 21.09 9.63 19.74
N LEU A 82 20.70 9.20 18.53
CA LEU A 82 21.63 8.98 17.42
C LEU A 82 22.27 10.31 17.00
N ALA A 83 21.45 11.36 16.86
CA ALA A 83 21.92 12.71 16.55
C ALA A 83 22.94 13.21 17.59
N ASP A 84 22.61 13.08 18.88
CA ASP A 84 23.47 13.52 19.97
C ASP A 84 24.78 12.73 20.02
N ASN A 85 24.74 11.42 19.76
CA ASN A 85 25.95 10.59 19.72
C ASN A 85 26.86 10.94 18.53
N ILE A 86 26.30 11.28 17.36
CA ILE A 86 27.08 11.76 16.21
C ILE A 86 27.81 13.05 16.57
N ILE A 87 27.11 14.02 17.16
CA ILE A 87 27.70 15.32 17.55
C ILE A 87 28.81 15.10 18.58
N LYS A 88 28.55 14.33 19.63
CA LYS A 88 29.53 14.03 20.69
C LYS A 88 30.76 13.32 20.14
N GLY A 89 30.57 12.27 19.33
CA GLY A 89 31.67 11.48 18.80
C GLY A 89 32.62 12.29 17.91
N MET A 90 32.06 13.19 17.10
CA MET A 90 32.84 14.07 16.25
C MET A 90 33.52 15.19 17.05
N ASP A 91 32.87 15.76 18.07
CA ASP A 91 33.47 16.78 18.94
C ASP A 91 34.67 16.24 19.74
N VAL A 92 34.58 14.99 20.24
CA VAL A 92 35.71 14.31 20.92
C VAL A 92 36.90 14.11 19.97
N ALA A 93 36.66 13.98 18.66
CA ALA A 93 37.68 13.92 17.63
C ALA A 93 38.12 15.32 17.12
N ASP A 94 37.76 16.38 17.84
CA ASP A 94 38.05 17.80 17.53
C ASP A 94 37.44 18.30 16.22
N TYR A 95 36.38 17.64 15.73
CA TYR A 95 35.58 18.11 14.61
C TYR A 95 34.39 18.94 15.09
N LYS A 96 34.47 20.27 14.93
CA LYS A 96 33.37 21.19 15.30
C LYS A 96 32.24 21.16 14.27
N ILE A 97 31.09 20.62 14.68
CA ILE A 97 29.91 20.47 13.82
C ILE A 97 28.90 21.58 14.09
N LYS A 98 28.27 22.06 13.02
CA LYS A 98 27.02 22.81 13.07
C LYS A 98 25.87 21.92 12.61
N GLU A 99 24.95 21.60 13.52
CA GLU A 99 23.75 20.81 13.20
C GLU A 99 22.87 21.59 12.20
N GLN A 100 22.40 20.91 11.14
CA GLN A 100 21.49 21.47 10.16
C GLN A 100 20.52 20.40 9.65
N ASP A 101 19.23 20.61 9.89
CA ASP A 101 18.17 19.78 9.32
C ASP A 101 18.12 19.94 7.78
N PRO A 102 18.29 18.87 6.98
CA PRO A 102 18.25 18.96 5.53
C PRO A 102 16.85 18.86 4.93
N PHE A 103 15.83 18.48 5.72
CA PHE A 103 14.45 18.40 5.26
C PHE A 103 13.80 19.81 5.24
N ILE A 104 12.79 19.99 4.39
CA ILE A 104 11.99 21.23 4.37
C ILE A 104 10.99 21.22 5.54
N ASP A 105 10.41 20.06 5.81
CA ASP A 105 9.34 19.81 6.76
C ASP A 105 9.78 18.86 7.90
N LYS A 106 8.94 18.77 8.94
CA LYS A 106 9.13 17.82 10.04
C LYS A 106 8.44 16.49 9.70
N SER A 107 9.03 15.38 10.16
CA SER A 107 8.38 14.08 10.06
C SER A 107 7.06 14.09 10.86
N VAL A 108 5.99 13.61 10.24
CA VAL A 108 4.69 13.40 10.89
C VAL A 108 4.69 12.09 11.70
N VAL A 109 5.61 11.18 11.39
CA VAL A 109 5.78 9.89 12.07
C VAL A 109 6.97 9.94 13.02
N GLU A 110 6.78 9.47 14.26
CA GLU A 110 7.86 9.12 15.17
C GLU A 110 8.18 7.64 15.06
N PHE A 111 9.38 7.30 14.61
CA PHE A 111 9.76 5.90 14.43
C PHE A 111 10.18 5.25 15.75
N GLY A 112 9.53 4.12 16.07
CA GLY A 112 9.86 3.30 17.24
C GLY A 112 11.29 2.75 17.18
N ARG A 113 11.93 2.58 18.35
CA ARG A 113 13.33 2.09 18.45
C ARG A 113 13.56 0.69 17.87
N ARG A 114 12.51 -0.13 17.78
CA ARG A 114 12.57 -1.54 17.38
C ARG A 114 12.04 -1.81 15.97
N GLU A 115 11.28 -0.88 15.41
CA GLU A 115 10.74 -1.04 14.05
C GLU A 115 11.82 -0.66 13.03
N THR A 116 12.36 -1.69 12.38
CA THR A 116 13.49 -1.56 11.46
C THR A 116 13.11 -1.89 10.03
N SER A 117 11.89 -2.43 9.78
CA SER A 117 11.48 -2.71 8.42
C SER A 117 11.44 -1.40 7.62
N PRO A 118 12.28 -1.24 6.60
CA PRO A 118 12.17 -0.08 5.71
C PRO A 118 10.83 -0.10 4.97
N TYR A 119 10.21 -1.27 4.84
CA TYR A 119 8.96 -1.44 4.13
C TYR A 119 7.78 -0.94 4.96
N SER A 120 7.66 -1.37 6.21
CA SER A 120 6.64 -0.85 7.15
C SER A 120 6.80 0.66 7.36
N ASN A 121 8.03 1.12 7.64
CA ASN A 121 8.31 2.54 7.85
C ASN A 121 7.92 3.42 6.64
N ARG A 122 8.12 2.90 5.42
CA ARG A 122 7.73 3.60 4.19
C ARG A 122 6.22 3.80 4.10
N ILE A 123 5.43 2.77 4.37
CA ILE A 123 3.98 2.88 4.27
C ILE A 123 3.38 3.68 5.41
N CYS A 124 3.95 3.64 6.62
CA CYS A 124 3.57 4.56 7.71
C CYS A 124 3.80 6.02 7.31
N LEU A 125 4.95 6.33 6.70
CA LEU A 125 5.24 7.67 6.17
C LEU A 125 4.25 8.07 5.06
N MET A 126 3.97 7.15 4.13
CA MET A 126 2.99 7.42 3.06
C MET A 126 1.61 7.70 3.65
N TRP A 127 1.15 6.87 4.58
CA TRP A 127 -0.13 7.07 5.27
C TRP A 127 -0.21 8.45 5.90
N ALA A 128 0.75 8.78 6.77
CA ALA A 128 0.77 10.04 7.50
C ALA A 128 0.86 11.27 6.60
N ASN A 129 1.65 11.21 5.51
CA ASN A 129 1.82 12.34 4.59
C ASN A 129 0.57 12.57 3.71
N LEU A 130 -0.13 11.51 3.33
CA LEU A 130 -1.28 11.60 2.43
C LEU A 130 -2.59 11.84 3.17
N ARG A 131 -2.63 11.49 4.47
CA ARG A 131 -3.81 11.57 5.34
C ARG A 131 -4.54 12.92 5.27
N GLN A 132 -3.83 14.02 5.45
CA GLN A 132 -4.48 15.34 5.53
C GLN A 132 -5.13 15.73 4.20
N THR A 133 -4.48 15.44 3.07
CA THR A 133 -5.04 15.69 1.74
C THR A 133 -6.32 14.91 1.50
N VAL A 134 -6.42 13.69 2.02
CA VAL A 134 -7.66 12.90 1.96
C VAL A 134 -8.76 13.59 2.76
N ILE A 135 -8.48 13.96 4.02
CA ILE A 135 -9.44 14.64 4.89
C ILE A 135 -9.95 15.94 4.26
N ASP A 136 -9.05 16.73 3.65
CA ASP A 136 -9.39 18.02 3.07
C ASP A 136 -10.20 17.92 1.76
N SER A 137 -10.10 16.79 1.05
CA SER A 137 -10.66 16.63 -0.31
C SER A 137 -11.82 15.63 -0.41
N PHE A 138 -12.06 14.83 0.63
CA PHE A 138 -13.14 13.86 0.66
C PHE A 138 -14.35 14.43 1.43
N PRO A 139 -15.59 14.32 0.89
CA PRO A 139 -16.75 14.91 1.52
C PRO A 139 -17.11 14.20 2.83
N GLU A 140 -17.48 14.98 3.85
CA GLU A 140 -18.20 14.44 5.00
C GLU A 140 -19.60 14.03 4.54
N ILE A 141 -19.95 12.75 4.70
CA ILE A 141 -21.28 12.24 4.39
C ILE A 141 -21.86 11.66 5.67
N ASN A 142 -22.99 12.22 6.08
CA ASN A 142 -23.82 11.67 7.14
C ASN A 142 -24.95 10.87 6.49
N HIS A 143 -24.61 9.75 5.85
CA HIS A 143 -25.62 8.80 5.41
C HIS A 143 -25.77 7.76 6.52
N VAL A 144 -26.96 7.69 7.11
CA VAL A 144 -27.28 6.70 8.14
C VAL A 144 -28.44 5.90 7.60
N SER A 145 -28.12 4.79 6.93
CA SER A 145 -29.06 3.70 6.72
C SER A 145 -28.94 2.73 7.90
N ASP A 146 -30.07 2.16 8.32
CA ASP A 146 -30.02 1.02 9.22
C ASP A 146 -29.35 -0.17 8.52
N ILE A 147 -28.87 -1.14 9.31
CA ILE A 147 -28.07 -2.26 8.80
C ILE A 147 -28.84 -3.07 7.74
N GLU A 148 -30.15 -3.27 7.91
CA GLU A 148 -30.96 -4.03 6.96
C GLU A 148 -31.09 -3.30 5.62
N SER A 149 -31.35 -1.99 5.67
CA SER A 149 -31.39 -1.14 4.47
C SER A 149 -30.04 -1.10 3.75
N TYR A 150 -28.93 -0.94 4.47
CA TYR A 150 -27.59 -0.94 3.88
C TYR A 150 -27.29 -2.28 3.18
N MET A 151 -27.57 -3.39 3.86
CA MET A 151 -27.30 -4.73 3.31
C MET A 151 -28.18 -5.07 2.10
N THR A 152 -29.39 -4.51 2.06
CA THR A 152 -30.27 -4.59 0.89
C THR A 152 -29.70 -3.79 -0.28
N GLU A 153 -29.25 -2.56 -0.05
CA GLU A 153 -28.59 -1.73 -1.07
C GLU A 153 -27.35 -2.42 -1.66
N VAL A 154 -26.52 -3.03 -0.81
CA VAL A 154 -25.35 -3.80 -1.25
C VAL A 154 -25.76 -4.95 -2.16
N GLU A 155 -26.79 -5.73 -1.79
CA GLU A 155 -27.29 -6.84 -2.61
C GLU A 155 -27.84 -6.35 -3.95
N ASP A 156 -28.63 -5.29 -3.96
CA ASP A 156 -29.23 -4.72 -5.18
C ASP A 156 -28.17 -4.22 -6.16
N LYS A 157 -27.02 -3.76 -5.64
CA LYS A 157 -25.88 -3.29 -6.42
C LYS A 157 -24.98 -4.39 -6.97
N TYR A 158 -25.12 -5.64 -6.51
CA TYR A 158 -24.19 -6.74 -6.85
C TYR A 158 -23.93 -6.90 -8.35
N VAL A 159 -24.99 -6.94 -9.18
CA VAL A 159 -24.83 -7.24 -10.62
C VAL A 159 -24.01 -6.14 -11.31
N THR A 160 -24.32 -4.88 -11.00
CA THR A 160 -23.62 -3.70 -11.53
C THR A 160 -22.18 -3.63 -11.01
N ASP A 161 -21.97 -3.91 -9.72
CA ASP A 161 -20.65 -3.95 -9.09
C ASP A 161 -19.75 -5.01 -9.75
N ALA A 162 -20.26 -6.23 -9.88
CA ALA A 162 -19.56 -7.33 -10.54
C ALA A 162 -19.23 -7.02 -12.01
N TYR A 163 -20.18 -6.44 -12.76
CA TYR A 163 -19.97 -6.08 -14.16
C TYR A 163 -18.81 -5.10 -14.31
N HIS A 164 -18.85 -3.98 -13.59
CA HIS A 164 -17.81 -2.97 -13.72
C HIS A 164 -16.47 -3.43 -13.16
N SER A 165 -16.47 -4.09 -12.00
CA SER A 165 -15.27 -4.59 -11.35
C SER A 165 -14.53 -5.61 -12.22
N LEU A 166 -15.24 -6.58 -12.81
CA LEU A 166 -14.62 -7.56 -13.71
C LEU A 166 -14.17 -6.93 -15.04
N SER A 167 -14.98 -6.04 -15.61
CA SER A 167 -14.65 -5.39 -16.89
C SER A 167 -13.42 -4.47 -16.78
N ILE A 168 -13.18 -3.83 -15.62
CA ILE A 168 -11.95 -3.05 -15.36
C ILE A 168 -10.68 -3.91 -15.46
N GLU A 169 -10.75 -5.16 -15.02
CA GLU A 169 -9.65 -6.14 -15.12
C GLU A 169 -9.53 -6.77 -16.53
N GLY A 170 -10.48 -6.47 -17.43
CA GLY A 170 -10.46 -6.92 -18.83
C GLY A 170 -11.25 -8.19 -19.13
N TYR A 171 -12.02 -8.71 -18.17
CA TYR A 171 -12.94 -9.82 -18.42
C TYR A 171 -14.10 -9.38 -19.31
N ARG A 172 -14.62 -10.27 -20.16
CA ARG A 172 -15.73 -10.00 -21.08
C ARG A 172 -17.03 -10.56 -20.52
N VAL A 173 -17.52 -9.94 -19.46
CA VAL A 173 -18.77 -10.32 -18.79
C VAL A 173 -19.95 -9.48 -19.25
N THR A 174 -21.16 -10.03 -19.17
CA THR A 174 -22.42 -9.31 -19.39
C THR A 174 -23.30 -9.37 -18.15
N TYR A 175 -24.27 -8.45 -18.04
CA TYR A 175 -25.24 -8.46 -16.95
C TYR A 175 -25.99 -9.80 -16.86
N GLU A 176 -26.34 -10.40 -18.01
CA GLU A 176 -27.04 -11.70 -18.07
C GLU A 176 -26.18 -12.84 -17.55
N LEU A 177 -24.87 -12.87 -17.88
CA LEU A 177 -23.96 -13.88 -17.35
C LEU A 177 -23.83 -13.76 -15.83
N ILE A 178 -23.68 -12.53 -15.34
CA ILE A 178 -23.53 -12.27 -13.90
C ILE A 178 -24.80 -12.65 -13.14
N ASP A 179 -25.98 -12.37 -13.68
CA ASP A 179 -27.26 -12.75 -13.08
C ASP A 179 -27.50 -14.28 -13.13
N LEU A 180 -27.06 -14.95 -14.20
CA LEU A 180 -27.09 -16.41 -14.30
C LEU A 180 -26.19 -17.06 -13.23
N VAL A 181 -24.99 -16.50 -13.02
CA VAL A 181 -24.10 -16.92 -11.94
C VAL A 181 -24.70 -16.61 -10.56
N ARG A 182 -25.35 -15.45 -10.39
CA ARG A 182 -26.05 -15.06 -9.15
C ARG A 182 -27.09 -16.08 -8.74
N SER A 183 -27.93 -16.49 -9.68
CA SER A 183 -29.04 -17.43 -9.48
C SER A 183 -28.61 -18.89 -9.30
N GLY A 184 -27.32 -19.22 -9.49
CA GLY A 184 -26.80 -20.58 -9.35
C GLY A 184 -27.16 -21.51 -10.52
N ASN A 185 -27.75 -20.97 -11.58
CA ASN A 185 -28.23 -21.73 -12.75
C ASN A 185 -27.17 -21.86 -13.86
N TRP A 186 -25.92 -21.49 -13.58
CA TRP A 186 -24.84 -21.61 -14.55
C TRP A 186 -24.26 -23.04 -14.56
N ASP A 187 -24.29 -23.68 -15.73
CA ASP A 187 -23.76 -25.03 -15.97
C ASP A 187 -22.41 -24.96 -16.73
N PRO A 188 -21.29 -25.42 -16.13
CA PRO A 188 -19.98 -25.43 -16.77
C PRO A 188 -19.91 -26.30 -18.03
N GLU A 189 -20.70 -27.38 -18.12
CA GLU A 189 -20.57 -28.40 -19.17
C GLU A 189 -21.09 -27.95 -20.54
N GLN A 190 -21.89 -26.86 -20.60
CA GLN A 190 -22.51 -26.38 -21.85
C GLN A 190 -21.77 -25.20 -22.52
N SER A 191 -20.63 -24.76 -21.97
CA SER A 191 -19.89 -23.57 -22.43
C SER A 191 -18.65 -23.93 -23.25
N ASP A 192 -18.85 -24.39 -24.48
CA ASP A 192 -17.83 -24.96 -25.38
C ASP A 192 -16.79 -23.95 -25.97
N ALA A 193 -16.54 -22.82 -25.30
CA ALA A 193 -15.52 -21.84 -25.70
C ALA A 193 -14.65 -21.44 -24.51
N SER A 194 -13.37 -21.76 -24.56
CA SER A 194 -12.39 -21.57 -23.47
C SER A 194 -12.41 -20.17 -22.84
N HIS A 195 -12.59 -19.11 -23.63
CA HIS A 195 -12.71 -17.73 -23.12
C HIS A 195 -14.01 -17.48 -22.35
N LYS A 196 -15.15 -18.00 -22.82
CA LYS A 196 -16.44 -17.88 -22.10
C LYS A 196 -16.39 -18.62 -20.77
N HIS A 197 -15.64 -19.73 -20.72
CA HIS A 197 -15.43 -20.49 -19.50
C HIS A 197 -14.61 -19.71 -18.46
N LEU A 198 -13.54 -19.02 -18.88
CA LEU A 198 -12.70 -18.19 -18.01
C LEU A 198 -13.46 -16.96 -17.47
N ASP A 199 -14.20 -16.25 -18.31
CA ASP A 199 -15.02 -15.11 -17.90
C ASP A 199 -16.12 -15.53 -16.90
N ALA A 200 -16.73 -16.70 -17.12
CA ALA A 200 -17.72 -17.26 -16.21
C ALA A 200 -17.11 -17.70 -14.86
N MET A 201 -15.90 -18.29 -14.87
CA MET A 201 -15.17 -18.60 -13.63
C MET A 201 -14.81 -17.36 -12.85
N ALA A 202 -14.41 -16.27 -13.53
CA ALA A 202 -14.15 -15.00 -12.88
C ALA A 202 -15.42 -14.39 -12.28
N ALA A 203 -16.56 -14.45 -12.99
CA ALA A 203 -17.85 -14.02 -12.46
C ALA A 203 -18.29 -14.84 -11.24
N LYS A 204 -18.10 -16.16 -11.29
CA LYS A 204 -18.40 -17.06 -10.16
C LYS A 204 -17.51 -16.78 -8.95
N GLY A 205 -16.20 -16.67 -9.15
CA GLY A 205 -15.27 -16.31 -8.07
C GLY A 205 -15.58 -14.94 -7.47
N TYR A 206 -15.95 -13.96 -8.30
CA TYR A 206 -16.37 -12.64 -7.81
C TYR A 206 -17.61 -12.72 -6.93
N ARG A 207 -18.62 -13.50 -7.33
CA ARG A 207 -19.80 -13.78 -6.52
C ARG A 207 -19.43 -14.36 -5.17
N ASP A 208 -18.60 -15.41 -5.18
CA ASP A 208 -18.22 -16.12 -3.97
C ASP A 208 -17.46 -15.20 -3.00
N ALA A 209 -16.55 -14.37 -3.52
CA ALA A 209 -15.85 -13.35 -2.75
C ALA A 209 -16.81 -12.26 -2.22
N PHE A 210 -17.71 -11.75 -3.06
CA PHE A 210 -18.72 -10.76 -2.67
C PHE A 210 -19.58 -11.25 -1.50
N MET A 211 -19.96 -12.53 -1.48
CA MET A 211 -20.69 -13.11 -0.35
C MET A 211 -19.88 -13.13 0.95
N GLN A 212 -18.56 -13.29 0.89
CA GLN A 212 -17.70 -13.17 2.09
C GLN A 212 -17.54 -11.70 2.51
N VAL A 213 -17.42 -10.78 1.55
CA VAL A 213 -17.36 -9.34 1.81
C VAL A 213 -18.64 -8.86 2.50
N LYS A 214 -19.82 -9.31 2.05
CA LYS A 214 -21.10 -9.01 2.72
C LYS A 214 -21.11 -9.40 4.20
N LYS A 215 -20.57 -10.57 4.55
CA LYS A 215 -20.47 -10.99 5.96
C LYS A 215 -19.55 -10.06 6.75
N ALA A 216 -18.44 -9.64 6.16
CA ALA A 216 -17.53 -8.69 6.79
C ALA A 216 -18.16 -7.30 6.96
N VAL A 217 -18.91 -6.84 5.96
CA VAL A 217 -19.70 -5.59 6.03
C VAL A 217 -20.70 -5.65 7.19
N GLN A 218 -21.45 -6.76 7.31
CA GLN A 218 -22.38 -6.96 8.43
C GLN A 218 -21.67 -6.81 9.79
N ARG A 219 -20.54 -7.49 9.98
CA ARG A 219 -19.73 -7.42 11.22
C ARG A 219 -19.29 -5.98 11.55
N VAL A 220 -18.83 -5.24 10.54
CA VAL A 220 -18.41 -3.85 10.71
C VAL A 220 -19.60 -2.94 11.05
N LEU A 221 -20.75 -3.13 10.40
CA LEU A 221 -21.97 -2.39 10.70
C LEU A 221 -22.52 -2.71 12.10
N GLU A 222 -22.26 -3.91 12.61
CA GLU A 222 -22.57 -4.33 13.99
C GLU A 222 -21.58 -3.76 15.03
N GLY A 223 -20.55 -3.03 14.59
CA GLY A 223 -19.64 -2.28 15.45
C GLY A 223 -18.26 -2.91 15.65
N GLU A 224 -17.92 -4.00 14.95
CA GLU A 224 -16.55 -4.54 14.96
C GLU A 224 -15.57 -3.59 14.25
N ASN A 225 -14.30 -3.56 14.71
CA ASN A 225 -13.27 -2.74 14.09
C ASN A 225 -12.98 -3.20 12.65
N SER A 226 -13.08 -2.29 11.69
CA SER A 226 -12.92 -2.63 10.27
C SER A 226 -11.53 -3.14 9.87
N GLY A 227 -10.47 -2.71 10.55
CA GLY A 227 -9.10 -3.19 10.33
C GLY A 227 -8.91 -4.63 10.83
N GLU A 228 -9.39 -4.91 12.05
CA GLU A 228 -9.38 -6.28 12.62
C GLU A 228 -10.19 -7.26 11.78
N VAL A 229 -11.40 -6.85 11.37
CA VAL A 229 -12.25 -7.68 10.50
C VAL A 229 -11.54 -7.95 9.19
N LEU A 230 -10.96 -6.92 8.55
CA LEU A 230 -10.26 -7.07 7.27
C LEU A 230 -9.08 -8.04 7.38
N GLU A 231 -8.22 -7.90 8.39
CA GLU A 231 -7.07 -8.78 8.59
C GLU A 231 -7.51 -10.25 8.66
N GLN A 232 -8.55 -10.54 9.43
CA GLN A 232 -9.06 -11.90 9.63
C GLN A 232 -9.63 -12.55 8.36
N VAL A 233 -10.28 -11.77 7.48
CA VAL A 233 -11.09 -12.33 6.38
C VAL A 233 -10.53 -12.09 4.99
N HIS A 234 -9.51 -11.25 4.81
CA HIS A 234 -9.02 -10.90 3.47
C HIS A 234 -8.49 -12.12 2.68
N SER A 235 -7.92 -13.12 3.35
CA SER A 235 -7.50 -14.36 2.70
C SER A 235 -8.69 -15.18 2.21
N ASP A 236 -9.79 -15.20 2.97
CA ASP A 236 -11.02 -15.90 2.57
C ASP A 236 -11.62 -15.30 1.30
N TRP A 237 -11.55 -13.97 1.16
CA TRP A 237 -11.99 -13.29 -0.06
C TRP A 237 -11.13 -13.71 -1.25
N TYR A 238 -9.81 -13.79 -1.07
CA TYR A 238 -8.89 -14.24 -2.12
C TYR A 238 -9.15 -15.70 -2.51
N PHE A 239 -9.34 -16.58 -1.54
CA PHE A 239 -9.67 -17.99 -1.79
C PHE A 239 -11.00 -18.13 -2.52
N ALA A 240 -12.02 -17.35 -2.14
CA ALA A 240 -13.30 -17.35 -2.82
C ALA A 240 -13.20 -16.81 -4.25
N LEU A 241 -12.38 -15.78 -4.49
CA LEU A 241 -12.19 -15.17 -5.80
C LEU A 241 -11.60 -16.14 -6.84
N PHE A 242 -10.74 -17.07 -6.40
CA PHE A 242 -9.99 -17.95 -7.30
C PHE A 242 -10.31 -19.44 -7.12
N GLY A 243 -11.03 -19.84 -6.08
CA GLY A 243 -11.33 -21.25 -5.79
C GLY A 243 -12.06 -21.95 -6.93
N SER A 244 -13.02 -21.28 -7.57
CA SER A 244 -13.72 -21.80 -8.76
C SER A 244 -12.76 -22.01 -9.95
N SER A 245 -11.82 -21.08 -10.18
CA SER A 245 -10.81 -21.20 -11.23
C SER A 245 -9.81 -22.33 -10.97
N VAL A 246 -9.46 -22.57 -9.70
CA VAL A 246 -8.61 -23.72 -9.31
C VAL A 246 -9.35 -25.04 -9.49
N ALA A 247 -10.61 -25.11 -9.07
CA ALA A 247 -11.44 -26.32 -9.26
C ALA A 247 -11.62 -26.65 -10.75
N ALA A 248 -11.70 -25.64 -11.61
CA ALA A 248 -11.75 -25.79 -13.08
C ALA A 248 -10.38 -26.07 -13.73
N GLY A 249 -9.28 -26.12 -12.97
CA GLY A 249 -7.93 -26.35 -13.48
C GLY A 249 -7.35 -25.19 -14.30
N ILE A 250 -7.93 -23.98 -14.20
CA ILE A 250 -7.45 -22.77 -14.88
C ILE A 250 -6.23 -22.18 -14.17
N ILE A 251 -6.21 -22.28 -12.84
CA ILE A 251 -5.15 -21.74 -11.97
C ILE A 251 -4.58 -22.88 -11.12
N SER A 252 -3.29 -22.83 -10.80
CA SER A 252 -2.66 -23.83 -9.94
C SER A 252 -3.16 -23.69 -8.50
N PRO A 253 -3.44 -24.79 -7.77
CA PRO A 253 -3.76 -24.72 -6.34
C PRO A 253 -2.69 -24.00 -5.50
N VAL A 254 -1.42 -24.02 -5.94
CA VAL A 254 -0.33 -23.34 -5.23
C VAL A 254 -0.46 -21.81 -5.29
N ASP A 255 -1.15 -21.28 -6.29
CA ASP A 255 -1.36 -19.83 -6.43
C ASP A 255 -2.35 -19.31 -5.36
N LEU A 256 -3.07 -20.20 -4.68
CA LEU A 256 -3.89 -19.87 -3.50
C LEU A 256 -3.09 -19.84 -2.19
N ALA A 257 -1.78 -20.13 -2.18
CA ALA A 257 -1.00 -20.26 -0.94
C ALA A 257 -0.77 -18.93 -0.19
N GLY A 258 -1.30 -17.81 -0.68
CA GLY A 258 -1.26 -16.49 -0.05
C GLY A 258 -0.53 -15.46 -0.92
N TYR A 259 0.19 -14.53 -0.29
CA TYR A 259 0.88 -13.49 -1.05
C TYR A 259 1.93 -14.06 -2.00
N ARG A 260 2.16 -13.34 -3.10
CA ARG A 260 3.06 -13.74 -4.18
C ARG A 260 4.47 -14.01 -3.68
N SER A 261 5.09 -15.02 -4.29
CA SER A 261 6.50 -15.39 -4.08
C SER A 261 7.40 -14.92 -5.23
N GLY A 262 6.99 -13.89 -5.96
CA GLY A 262 7.66 -13.42 -7.16
C GLY A 262 7.37 -11.97 -7.48
N SER A 263 8.16 -11.41 -8.39
CA SER A 263 7.98 -10.05 -8.89
C SER A 263 6.79 -9.98 -9.86
N VAL A 264 6.12 -8.84 -9.86
CA VAL A 264 4.99 -8.53 -10.75
C VAL A 264 5.19 -7.14 -11.34
N PHE A 265 4.62 -6.92 -12.53
CA PHE A 265 4.66 -5.64 -13.22
C PHE A 265 3.25 -5.21 -13.60
N ILE A 266 2.91 -3.96 -13.31
CA ILE A 266 1.62 -3.39 -13.69
C ILE A 266 1.76 -2.78 -15.09
N ARG A 267 1.01 -3.32 -16.05
CA ARG A 267 1.08 -2.86 -17.44
C ARG A 267 0.67 -1.39 -17.53
N LYS A 268 1.46 -0.60 -18.27
CA LYS A 268 1.28 0.86 -18.45
C LYS A 268 1.42 1.71 -17.17
N SER A 269 2.06 1.17 -16.14
CA SER A 269 2.40 1.93 -14.93
C SER A 269 3.92 2.07 -14.80
N MET A 270 4.38 3.22 -14.33
CA MET A 270 5.76 3.44 -13.89
C MET A 270 5.99 2.96 -12.45
N HIS A 271 4.92 2.68 -11.70
CA HIS A 271 5.01 2.07 -10.39
C HIS A 271 5.49 0.62 -10.52
N THR A 272 6.52 0.30 -9.74
CA THR A 272 6.99 -1.08 -9.55
C THR A 272 6.56 -1.51 -8.16
N PRO A 273 5.67 -2.52 -8.04
CA PRO A 273 5.28 -3.03 -6.75
C PRO A 273 6.47 -3.49 -5.91
N PRO A 274 6.39 -3.42 -4.57
CA PRO A 274 7.43 -3.90 -3.67
C PRO A 274 7.85 -5.36 -3.96
N ASN A 275 9.04 -5.77 -3.53
CA ASN A 275 9.45 -7.17 -3.66
C ASN A 275 8.63 -8.08 -2.71
N GLN A 276 8.75 -9.40 -2.85
CA GLN A 276 7.97 -10.36 -2.05
C GLN A 276 8.23 -10.26 -0.54
N GLU A 277 9.45 -9.87 -0.12
CA GLU A 277 9.81 -9.72 1.29
C GLU A 277 9.10 -8.51 1.89
N ALA A 278 9.09 -7.40 1.16
CA ALA A 278 8.38 -6.19 1.53
C ALA A 278 6.87 -6.41 1.70
N VAL A 279 6.25 -7.30 0.90
CA VAL A 279 4.83 -7.62 1.04
C VAL A 279 4.54 -8.24 2.42
N ARG A 280 5.44 -9.06 2.96
CA ARG A 280 5.26 -9.73 4.27
C ARG A 280 5.25 -8.74 5.43
N ASP A 281 5.98 -7.65 5.30
CA ASP A 281 6.04 -6.58 6.30
C ASP A 281 4.91 -5.56 6.09
N MET A 282 4.63 -5.18 4.83
CA MET A 282 3.70 -4.10 4.52
C MET A 282 2.24 -4.47 4.75
N MET A 283 1.84 -5.72 4.55
CA MET A 283 0.43 -6.12 4.69
C MET A 283 -0.06 -6.05 6.14
N PRO A 284 0.63 -6.64 7.15
CA PRO A 284 0.27 -6.45 8.55
C PRO A 284 0.24 -4.97 8.95
N THR A 285 1.27 -4.20 8.57
CA THR A 285 1.31 -2.77 8.86
C THR A 285 0.16 -1.99 8.21
N LEU A 286 -0.32 -2.39 7.02
CA LEU A 286 -1.53 -1.80 6.43
C LEU A 286 -2.77 -2.08 7.29
N PHE A 287 -2.91 -3.30 7.83
CA PHE A 287 -4.03 -3.63 8.71
C PHE A 287 -3.99 -2.81 10.00
N ASP A 288 -2.82 -2.68 10.63
CA ASP A 288 -2.61 -1.85 11.82
C ASP A 288 -3.01 -0.38 11.53
N LEU A 289 -2.55 0.17 10.40
CA LEU A 289 -2.88 1.55 10.01
C LEU A 289 -4.40 1.75 9.80
N ILE A 290 -5.10 0.77 9.24
CA ILE A 290 -6.56 0.84 9.09
C ILE A 290 -7.26 0.71 10.44
N MET A 291 -6.75 -0.15 11.32
CA MET A 291 -7.30 -0.41 12.66
C MET A 291 -7.21 0.83 13.56
N GLU A 292 -6.09 1.56 13.49
CA GLU A 292 -5.80 2.76 14.28
C GLU A 292 -6.38 4.05 13.69
N GLU A 293 -6.75 4.07 12.41
CA GLU A 293 -7.24 5.29 11.76
C GLU A 293 -8.68 5.61 12.16
N GLU A 294 -8.87 6.76 12.81
CA GLU A 294 -10.17 7.25 13.26
C GLU A 294 -11.03 7.79 12.11
N ASN A 295 -10.42 8.39 11.09
CA ASN A 295 -11.15 9.04 9.99
C ASN A 295 -11.54 8.05 8.88
N ALA A 296 -12.85 7.91 8.64
CA ALA A 296 -13.39 6.97 7.66
C ALA A 296 -12.93 7.25 6.22
N ALA A 297 -12.87 8.52 5.80
CA ALA A 297 -12.40 8.87 4.46
C ALA A 297 -10.95 8.42 4.22
N VAL A 298 -10.11 8.54 5.25
CA VAL A 298 -8.73 8.05 5.21
C VAL A 298 -8.69 6.53 5.05
N ARG A 299 -9.49 5.79 5.85
CA ARG A 299 -9.61 4.33 5.69
C ARG A 299 -10.04 3.93 4.27
N VAL A 300 -11.06 4.60 3.72
CA VAL A 300 -11.58 4.37 2.36
C VAL A 300 -10.50 4.55 1.30
N VAL A 301 -9.88 5.73 1.27
CA VAL A 301 -8.97 6.11 0.19
C VAL A 301 -7.61 5.42 0.34
N LEU A 302 -7.01 5.52 1.53
CA LEU A 302 -5.66 4.97 1.75
C LEU A 302 -5.66 3.46 1.92
N GLY A 303 -6.71 2.88 2.51
CA GLY A 303 -6.87 1.42 2.58
C GLY A 303 -6.91 0.78 1.19
N HIS A 304 -7.67 1.39 0.26
CA HIS A 304 -7.66 0.98 -1.14
C HIS A 304 -6.29 1.20 -1.79
N PHE A 305 -5.82 2.45 -1.79
CA PHE A 305 -4.63 2.87 -2.53
C PHE A 305 -3.38 2.09 -2.10
N ILE A 306 -3.15 1.96 -0.79
CA ILE A 306 -1.93 1.30 -0.29
C ILE A 306 -2.00 -0.21 -0.53
N PHE A 307 -3.17 -0.84 -0.44
CA PHE A 307 -3.30 -2.26 -0.82
C PHE A 307 -2.90 -2.50 -2.29
N VAL A 308 -3.43 -1.69 -3.22
CA VAL A 308 -3.10 -1.84 -4.64
C VAL A 308 -1.66 -1.42 -4.97
N TYR A 309 -1.08 -0.50 -4.18
CA TYR A 309 0.34 -0.11 -4.23
C TYR A 309 1.26 -1.27 -3.83
N ILE A 310 0.94 -1.99 -2.74
CA ILE A 310 1.67 -3.18 -2.29
C ILE A 310 1.55 -4.31 -3.33
N HIS A 311 0.37 -4.46 -3.92
CA HIS A 311 0.05 -5.47 -4.93
C HIS A 311 0.42 -6.89 -4.44
N PRO A 312 -0.19 -7.37 -3.34
CA PRO A 312 0.27 -8.57 -2.63
C PRO A 312 0.08 -9.89 -3.38
N TYR A 313 -0.79 -9.96 -4.39
CA TYR A 313 -1.11 -11.19 -5.12
C TYR A 313 -0.63 -11.15 -6.58
N PHE A 314 -0.56 -12.31 -7.24
CA PHE A 314 -0.26 -12.40 -8.68
C PHE A 314 -1.40 -11.85 -9.56
N ASP A 315 -2.64 -12.03 -9.13
CA ASP A 315 -3.85 -11.48 -9.74
C ASP A 315 -4.89 -11.18 -8.64
N GLY A 316 -5.89 -10.36 -8.94
CA GLY A 316 -7.02 -10.06 -8.05
C GLY A 316 -6.87 -8.78 -7.23
N ASN A 317 -5.71 -8.12 -7.29
CA ASN A 317 -5.41 -6.93 -6.48
C ASN A 317 -6.42 -5.78 -6.70
N GLY A 318 -6.84 -5.53 -7.94
CA GLY A 318 -7.85 -4.49 -8.22
C GLY A 318 -9.22 -4.81 -7.61
N ARG A 319 -9.69 -6.05 -7.77
CA ARG A 319 -10.96 -6.55 -7.22
C ARG A 319 -10.96 -6.53 -5.69
N MET A 320 -9.91 -7.08 -5.08
CA MET A 320 -9.69 -7.03 -3.64
C MET A 320 -9.62 -5.59 -3.10
N GLY A 321 -8.90 -4.71 -3.80
CA GLY A 321 -8.82 -3.30 -3.44
C GLY A 321 -10.19 -2.62 -3.42
N ARG A 322 -11.06 -2.88 -4.42
CA ARG A 322 -12.42 -2.33 -4.46
C ARG A 322 -13.31 -2.89 -3.34
N PHE A 323 -13.14 -4.17 -2.97
CA PHE A 323 -13.82 -4.71 -1.79
C PHE A 323 -13.34 -4.08 -0.48
N ILE A 324 -12.03 -3.87 -0.31
CA ILE A 324 -11.48 -3.15 0.84
C ILE A 324 -12.04 -1.74 0.92
N MET A 325 -12.06 -1.01 -0.20
CA MET A 325 -12.65 0.32 -0.30
C MET A 325 -14.08 0.33 0.22
N ASN A 326 -14.93 -0.60 -0.24
CA ASN A 326 -16.33 -0.65 0.15
C ASN A 326 -16.56 -1.16 1.59
N LEU A 327 -15.71 -2.04 2.12
CA LEU A 327 -15.74 -2.38 3.55
C LEU A 327 -15.47 -1.12 4.41
N MET A 328 -14.53 -0.28 3.97
CA MET A 328 -14.24 0.97 4.65
C MET A 328 -15.36 2.02 4.45
N MET A 329 -16.03 2.03 3.29
CA MET A 329 -17.23 2.86 3.08
C MET A 329 -18.30 2.52 4.13
N ALA A 330 -18.60 1.23 4.30
CA ALA A 330 -19.53 0.76 5.32
C ALA A 330 -19.10 1.18 6.74
N SER A 331 -17.81 1.06 7.08
CA SER A 331 -17.27 1.49 8.38
C SER A 331 -17.45 2.99 8.67
N GLY A 332 -17.65 3.81 7.63
CA GLY A 332 -17.85 5.24 7.72
C GLY A 332 -19.30 5.69 7.55
N GLY A 333 -20.24 4.76 7.35
CA GLY A 333 -21.61 5.10 6.96
C GLY A 333 -21.75 5.62 5.53
N HIS A 334 -20.75 5.42 4.67
CA HIS A 334 -20.83 5.80 3.26
C HIS A 334 -21.53 4.69 2.44
N PRO A 335 -22.31 5.05 1.40
CA PRO A 335 -22.99 4.07 0.55
C PRO A 335 -21.99 3.17 -0.18
N TRP A 336 -22.46 2.02 -0.66
CA TRP A 336 -21.64 1.14 -1.49
C TRP A 336 -21.31 1.82 -2.83
N VAL A 337 -20.03 1.96 -3.15
CA VAL A 337 -19.54 2.68 -4.33
C VAL A 337 -19.07 1.72 -5.41
N ILE A 338 -19.51 1.98 -6.64
CA ILE A 338 -19.09 1.24 -7.83
C ILE A 338 -18.24 2.16 -8.69
N ILE A 339 -17.05 1.70 -9.05
CA ILE A 339 -16.19 2.39 -10.03
C ILE A 339 -16.64 1.98 -11.43
N PRO A 340 -17.20 2.88 -12.25
CA PRO A 340 -17.67 2.51 -13.59
C PRO A 340 -16.49 2.20 -14.52
N VAL A 341 -16.63 1.16 -15.34
CA VAL A 341 -15.59 0.76 -16.32
C VAL A 341 -15.35 1.85 -17.37
N GLU A 342 -16.36 2.67 -17.64
CA GLU A 342 -16.29 3.83 -18.52
C GLU A 342 -15.32 4.90 -18.00
N ARG A 343 -15.09 4.94 -16.68
CA ARG A 343 -14.14 5.84 -16.01
C ARG A 343 -12.82 5.14 -15.65
N ARG A 344 -12.55 3.96 -16.21
CA ARG A 344 -11.32 3.19 -15.93
C ARG A 344 -10.06 3.99 -16.17
N ASP A 345 -9.96 4.75 -17.25
CA ASP A 345 -8.74 5.49 -17.57
C ASP A 345 -8.48 6.62 -16.55
N GLU A 346 -9.53 7.29 -16.08
CA GLU A 346 -9.47 8.29 -15.01
C GLU A 346 -9.01 7.66 -13.70
N TYR A 347 -9.62 6.53 -13.30
CA TYR A 347 -9.24 5.77 -12.12
C TYR A 347 -7.77 5.33 -12.15
N MET A 348 -7.33 4.74 -13.26
CA MET A 348 -5.94 4.27 -13.42
C MET A 348 -4.94 5.44 -13.41
N GLN A 349 -5.28 6.57 -14.04
CA GLN A 349 -4.43 7.76 -14.04
C GLN A 349 -4.31 8.38 -12.64
N ALA A 350 -5.39 8.37 -11.86
CA ALA A 350 -5.37 8.83 -10.48
C ALA A 350 -4.48 7.96 -9.58
N LEU A 351 -4.56 6.63 -9.71
CA LEU A 351 -3.67 5.69 -9.01
C LEU A 351 -2.20 5.84 -9.44
N GLU A 352 -1.94 6.05 -10.73
CA GLU A 352 -0.59 6.30 -11.25
C GLU A 352 0.00 7.57 -10.64
N THR A 353 -0.80 8.64 -10.59
CA THR A 353 -0.40 9.93 -10.02
C THR A 353 -0.06 9.81 -8.53
N ALA A 354 -0.88 9.08 -7.78
CA ALA A 354 -0.62 8.80 -6.37
C ALA A 354 0.63 7.92 -6.17
N SER A 355 0.82 6.89 -6.99
CA SER A 355 1.93 5.94 -6.83
C SER A 355 3.30 6.53 -7.24
N VAL A 356 3.32 7.34 -8.30
CA VAL A 356 4.55 7.85 -8.92
C VAL A 356 4.93 9.23 -8.39
N SER A 357 3.95 10.12 -8.28
CA SER A 357 4.16 11.52 -7.87
C SER A 357 3.91 11.74 -6.38
N GLY A 358 3.28 10.79 -5.69
CA GLY A 358 2.89 10.94 -4.29
C GLY A 358 1.72 11.90 -4.08
N ASP A 359 0.94 12.18 -5.13
CA ASP A 359 -0.23 13.06 -5.06
C ASP A 359 -1.51 12.22 -5.05
N ILE A 360 -2.08 12.05 -3.85
CA ILE A 360 -3.31 11.28 -3.64
C ILE A 360 -4.56 12.04 -4.04
N LYS A 361 -4.48 13.37 -4.19
CA LYS A 361 -5.66 14.23 -4.34
C LYS A 361 -6.55 13.83 -5.53
N PRO A 362 -6.02 13.54 -6.74
CA PRO A 362 -6.87 13.13 -7.86
C PRO A 362 -7.62 11.82 -7.58
N PHE A 363 -7.01 10.90 -6.82
CA PHE A 363 -7.67 9.65 -6.45
C PHE A 363 -8.76 9.88 -5.39
N THR A 364 -8.49 10.72 -4.40
CA THR A 364 -9.50 11.15 -3.42
C THR A 364 -10.70 11.81 -4.10
N GLU A 365 -10.47 12.79 -4.97
CA GLU A 365 -11.52 13.51 -5.69
C GLU A 365 -12.30 12.58 -6.64
N PHE A 366 -11.62 11.61 -7.27
CA PHE A 366 -12.27 10.60 -8.09
C PHE A 366 -13.26 9.75 -7.29
N ILE A 367 -12.85 9.22 -6.13
CA ILE A 367 -13.74 8.42 -5.27
C ILE A 367 -14.86 9.30 -4.71
N ALA A 368 -14.55 10.52 -4.29
CA ALA A 368 -15.54 11.48 -3.81
C ALA A 368 -16.62 11.78 -4.87
N SER A 369 -16.27 11.81 -6.15
CA SER A 369 -17.21 12.08 -7.23
C SER A 369 -18.15 10.91 -7.54
N LEU A 370 -17.98 9.76 -6.89
CA LEU A 370 -18.83 8.57 -7.03
C LEU A 370 -19.86 8.42 -5.90
N LEU A 371 -19.76 9.27 -4.88
CA LEU A 371 -20.72 9.40 -3.78
C LEU A 371 -21.86 10.33 -4.21
#